data_AF-A0A0E3V5G9-F1
#
_entry.id   AF-A0A0E3V5G9-F1
#
_cell.length_a   1.000
_cell.length_b   1.000
_cell.length_c   1.000
_cell.angle_alpha   90.00
_cell.angle_beta   90.00
_cell.angle_gamma   90.00
#
_symmetry.space_group_name_H-M   'P 1'
#
loop_
_entity.id
_entity.type
_entity.pdbx_description
1 polymer ?
#
loop_
_entity_poly.entity_id
_entity_poly.type
_entity_poly.pdbx_seq_one_letter_code
_entity_poly.pdbx_strand_id
1 'polypeptide(L)'
;MLKRVLTFLKNLLSLLALVVVLIVGSAFSPNASLNRPTHSSFSSLSPTLTVDPTLFKGLPPVYFCGESVPVHEEVVARRLVSALVRNTARNQALLRIRQRAAVFFPVIEPILARHGIPLDFKYLPLVESALQGFAVSPKGAAGYWQFMPATARELGLNIGHGTDERQHLVKSTNAACRYLRYLYNRLGSWTLAAAAYNNGIGALLINIRRQQQRDYYYLRLNAETGKYLYRILAFKELFSNYRSYKNLIPGQMLATLDEPLGAMPGAEADDDEVLLPEVIMNEATQEAVNISVKEALSATSGRTADIPLPNAADVFRGGIKARLRETSGLERGQIWVFNLTRDGMAGDRQVEEGDMLYAVIEDIDTKANKVYLRSEKLYSASDKQTYSLALSAVDASTGRLGIQLSDLSQIKSGWILTWKSL
;
A
#
# COMPACT_ATOMS: atom_id res chain seq x y z
N MET A 1 -2.68 -44.58 -47.83
CA MET A 1 -1.89 -44.32 -46.60
C MET A 1 -2.63 -43.41 -45.60
N LEU A 2 -3.19 -42.27 -46.04
CA LEU A 2 -3.94 -41.33 -45.18
C LEU A 2 -5.14 -41.94 -44.42
N LYS A 3 -5.92 -42.83 -45.04
CA LYS A 3 -7.06 -43.48 -44.36
C LYS A 3 -6.62 -44.33 -43.16
N ARG A 4 -5.46 -45.01 -43.22
CA ARG A 4 -4.96 -45.84 -42.10
C ARG A 4 -4.48 -44.97 -40.93
N VAL A 5 -3.86 -43.82 -41.21
CA VAL A 5 -3.42 -42.86 -40.18
C VAL A 5 -4.63 -42.23 -39.47
N LEU A 6 -5.68 -41.87 -40.23
CA LEU A 6 -6.90 -41.30 -39.65
C LEU A 6 -7.68 -42.32 -38.80
N THR A 7 -7.70 -43.60 -39.19
CA THR A 7 -8.28 -44.66 -38.35
C THR A 7 -7.46 -44.89 -37.09
N PHE A 8 -6.13 -44.80 -37.17
CA PHE A 8 -5.24 -44.94 -36.00
C PHE A 8 -5.42 -43.79 -35.00
N LEU A 9 -5.53 -42.55 -35.46
CA LEU A 9 -5.81 -41.38 -34.60
C LEU A 9 -7.21 -41.43 -33.97
N LYS A 10 -8.23 -41.89 -34.70
CA LYS A 10 -9.58 -42.08 -34.14
C LYS A 10 -9.61 -43.17 -33.08
N ASN A 11 -8.86 -44.26 -33.28
CA ASN A 11 -8.73 -45.34 -32.30
C ASN A 11 -7.90 -44.93 -31.07
N LEU A 12 -6.93 -44.02 -31.24
CA LEU A 12 -6.14 -43.47 -30.13
C LEU A 12 -6.96 -42.50 -29.27
N LEU A 13 -7.78 -41.66 -29.90
CA LEU A 13 -8.72 -40.75 -29.22
C LEU A 13 -9.84 -41.51 -28.50
N SER A 14 -10.34 -42.61 -29.05
CA SER A 14 -11.32 -43.47 -28.37
C SER A 14 -10.69 -44.24 -27.19
N LEU A 15 -9.42 -44.64 -27.28
CA LEU A 15 -8.69 -45.25 -26.16
C LEU A 15 -8.47 -44.25 -25.01
N LEU A 16 -8.09 -43.01 -25.33
CA LEU A 16 -7.90 -41.93 -24.35
C LEU A 16 -9.23 -41.53 -23.66
N ALA A 17 -10.33 -41.49 -24.40
CA ALA A 17 -11.66 -41.26 -23.83
C ALA A 17 -12.10 -42.41 -22.89
N LEU A 18 -11.75 -43.66 -23.22
CA LEU A 18 -12.05 -44.83 -22.37
C LEU A 18 -11.25 -44.80 -21.05
N VAL A 19 -10.00 -44.34 -21.08
CA VAL A 19 -9.14 -44.20 -19.87
C VAL A 19 -9.64 -43.07 -18.96
N VAL A 20 -10.13 -41.96 -19.51
CA VAL A 20 -10.74 -40.88 -18.71
C VAL A 20 -12.06 -41.32 -18.08
N VAL A 21 -12.87 -42.12 -18.76
CA VAL A 21 -14.12 -42.69 -18.20
C VAL A 21 -13.84 -43.76 -17.13
N LEU A 22 -12.75 -44.53 -17.24
CA LEU A 22 -12.34 -45.50 -16.21
C LEU A 22 -11.77 -44.84 -14.94
N ILE A 23 -11.16 -43.65 -15.06
CA ILE A 23 -10.70 -42.87 -13.89
C ILE A 23 -11.88 -42.18 -13.17
N VAL A 24 -12.96 -41.84 -13.89
CA VAL A 24 -14.19 -41.27 -13.30
C VAL A 24 -15.16 -42.36 -12.79
N GLY A 25 -15.06 -43.59 -13.30
CA GLY A 25 -15.97 -44.71 -12.97
C GLY A 25 -15.60 -45.58 -11.76
N SER A 26 -14.49 -45.30 -11.07
CA SER A 26 -14.06 -46.07 -9.87
C SER A 26 -14.40 -45.40 -8.54
N ALA A 27 -15.17 -44.32 -8.55
CA ALA A 27 -15.59 -43.62 -7.33
C ALA A 27 -17.12 -43.58 -7.18
N PHE A 28 -17.85 -44.64 -7.50
CA PHE A 28 -19.23 -44.78 -7.02
C PHE A 28 -19.66 -46.26 -7.02
N SER A 29 -19.72 -46.87 -5.83
CA SER A 29 -20.56 -48.04 -5.56
C SER A 29 -21.33 -47.79 -4.26
N PRO A 30 -22.65 -48.08 -4.20
CA PRO A 30 -23.52 -47.63 -3.12
C PRO A 30 -23.70 -48.68 -2.01
N ASN A 31 -23.98 -48.17 -0.81
CA ASN A 31 -24.62 -48.83 0.34
C ASN A 31 -23.84 -49.92 1.08
N ALA A 32 -23.04 -49.49 2.05
CA ALA A 32 -22.99 -50.12 3.36
C ALA A 32 -23.20 -49.03 4.43
N SER A 33 -24.33 -49.12 5.11
CA SER A 33 -24.76 -48.22 6.19
C SER A 33 -23.83 -48.31 7.40
N LEU A 34 -23.11 -47.22 7.67
CA LEU A 34 -22.42 -46.97 8.93
C LEU A 34 -22.79 -45.56 9.40
N ASN A 35 -23.28 -45.53 10.64
CA ASN A 35 -23.74 -44.39 11.43
C ASN A 35 -23.22 -43.02 11.00
N ARG A 36 -24.17 -42.17 10.59
CA ARG A 36 -23.96 -40.74 10.37
C ARG A 36 -23.68 -40.09 11.73
N PRO A 37 -22.47 -39.56 12.01
CA PRO A 37 -22.33 -38.60 13.08
C PRO A 37 -23.09 -37.36 12.62
N THR A 38 -23.99 -36.89 13.47
CA THR A 38 -24.65 -35.60 13.36
C THR A 38 -23.62 -34.52 13.02
N HIS A 39 -23.99 -33.60 12.12
CA HIS A 39 -23.25 -32.36 11.92
C HIS A 39 -23.19 -31.64 13.27
N SER A 40 -22.10 -31.83 14.01
CA SER A 40 -21.67 -30.85 14.99
C SER A 40 -21.33 -29.61 14.19
N SER A 41 -22.08 -28.56 14.46
CA SER A 41 -21.65 -27.19 14.24
C SER A 41 -20.16 -27.09 14.57
N PHE A 42 -19.32 -26.85 13.56
CA PHE A 42 -17.99 -26.32 13.79
C PHE A 42 -18.20 -24.91 14.34
N SER A 43 -18.43 -24.85 15.65
CA SER A 43 -18.14 -23.70 16.48
C SER A 43 -16.75 -23.24 16.09
N SER A 44 -16.68 -22.07 15.45
CA SER A 44 -15.45 -21.33 15.28
C SER A 44 -14.95 -20.94 16.67
N LEU A 45 -14.30 -21.87 17.37
CA LEU A 45 -13.43 -21.54 18.48
C LEU A 45 -12.21 -20.87 17.85
N SER A 46 -12.37 -19.59 17.52
CA SER A 46 -11.26 -18.67 17.67
C SER A 46 -10.77 -18.90 19.09
N PRO A 47 -9.51 -19.27 19.34
CA PRO A 47 -8.99 -19.17 20.68
C PRO A 47 -9.02 -17.67 20.95
N THR A 48 -10.08 -17.22 21.62
CA THR A 48 -10.05 -15.95 22.32
C THR A 48 -8.98 -16.20 23.36
N LEU A 49 -7.73 -15.86 23.01
CA LEU A 49 -6.65 -15.75 23.98
C LEU A 49 -7.20 -14.80 25.03
N THR A 50 -7.68 -15.36 26.13
CA THR A 50 -8.05 -14.63 27.34
C THR A 50 -6.74 -14.16 27.92
N VAL A 51 -6.22 -13.07 27.36
CA VAL A 51 -5.02 -12.42 27.87
C VAL A 51 -5.41 -11.81 29.21
N ASP A 52 -4.85 -12.35 30.29
CA ASP A 52 -4.96 -11.81 31.65
C ASP A 52 -4.72 -10.28 31.62
N PRO A 53 -5.64 -9.44 32.13
CA PRO A 53 -5.48 -7.99 32.18
C PRO A 53 -4.18 -7.52 32.86
N THR A 54 -3.57 -8.35 33.72
CA THR A 54 -2.29 -8.06 34.36
C THR A 54 -1.09 -8.16 33.42
N LEU A 55 -1.19 -8.88 32.29
CA LEU A 55 -0.13 -8.99 31.27
C LEU A 55 0.22 -7.65 30.61
N PHE A 56 -0.67 -6.66 30.69
CA PHE A 56 -0.44 -5.33 30.11
C PHE A 56 0.29 -4.37 31.06
N LYS A 57 0.35 -4.69 32.36
CA LYS A 57 1.06 -3.87 33.34
C LYS A 57 2.56 -4.08 33.19
N GLY A 58 3.29 -3.02 32.87
CA GLY A 58 4.75 -3.03 32.78
C GLY A 58 5.32 -3.22 31.37
N LEU A 59 4.54 -2.96 30.31
CA LEU A 59 5.12 -2.78 28.98
C LEU A 59 6.10 -1.60 28.99
N PRO A 60 7.28 -1.72 28.37
CA PRO A 60 8.20 -0.58 28.23
C PRO A 60 7.56 0.51 27.36
N PRO A 61 8.00 1.77 27.46
CA PRO A 61 7.66 2.79 26.49
C PRO A 61 8.05 2.34 25.07
N VAL A 62 7.10 2.44 24.14
CA VAL A 62 7.31 2.05 22.75
C VAL A 62 7.14 3.28 21.87
N TYR A 63 8.01 3.41 20.87
CA TYR A 63 7.97 4.49 19.89
C TYR A 63 7.97 3.92 18.48
N PHE A 64 7.38 4.64 17.54
CA PHE A 64 7.51 4.38 16.11
C PHE A 64 7.93 5.66 15.41
N CYS A 65 9.13 5.68 14.82
CA CYS A 65 9.66 6.83 14.10
C CYS A 65 9.70 8.12 14.96
N GLY A 66 9.93 7.98 16.28
CA GLY A 66 9.87 9.08 17.25
C GLY A 66 8.47 9.41 17.77
N GLU A 67 7.40 8.85 17.20
CA GLU A 67 6.03 9.01 17.69
C GLU A 67 5.77 8.02 18.83
N SER A 68 5.18 8.49 19.93
CA SER A 68 4.85 7.65 21.08
C SER A 68 3.72 6.69 20.74
N VAL A 69 3.89 5.40 21.04
CA VAL A 69 2.82 4.41 21.03
C VAL A 69 2.15 4.44 22.41
N PRO A 70 0.85 4.79 22.53
CA PRO A 70 0.18 4.95 23.81
C PRO A 70 -0.15 3.58 24.45
N VAL A 71 0.88 2.84 24.86
CA VAL A 71 0.74 1.50 25.47
C VAL A 71 0.13 1.51 26.88
N HIS A 72 -0.11 2.69 27.46
CA HIS A 72 -0.92 2.83 28.67
C HIS A 72 -2.42 2.62 28.36
N GLU A 73 -2.84 2.80 27.11
CA GLU A 73 -4.20 2.50 26.66
C GLU A 73 -4.36 1.00 26.46
N GLU A 74 -5.35 0.42 27.15
CA GLU A 74 -5.56 -1.02 27.19
C GLU A 74 -5.73 -1.63 25.79
N VAL A 75 -6.48 -0.96 24.91
CA VAL A 75 -6.72 -1.42 23.53
C VAL A 75 -5.43 -1.48 22.72
N VAL A 76 -4.54 -0.49 22.91
CA VAL A 76 -3.27 -0.38 22.20
C VAL A 76 -2.30 -1.42 22.72
N ALA A 77 -2.20 -1.57 24.05
CA ALA A 77 -1.43 -2.61 24.71
C ALA A 77 -1.85 -4.01 24.24
N ARG A 78 -3.17 -4.31 24.25
CA ARG A 78 -3.72 -5.58 23.78
C ARG A 78 -3.35 -5.89 22.33
N ARG A 79 -3.40 -4.90 21.44
CA ARG A 79 -3.03 -5.07 20.03
C ARG A 79 -1.53 -5.33 19.85
N LEU A 80 -0.68 -4.61 20.58
CA LEU A 80 0.75 -4.83 20.57
C LEU A 80 1.11 -6.22 21.10
N VAL A 81 0.62 -6.60 22.28
CA VAL A 81 0.85 -7.92 22.88
C VAL A 81 0.34 -9.03 21.96
N SER A 82 -0.84 -8.87 21.36
CA SER A 82 -1.36 -9.84 20.39
C SER A 82 -0.44 -9.99 19.18
N ALA A 83 0.16 -8.90 18.69
CA ALA A 83 1.12 -8.94 17.60
C ALA A 83 2.44 -9.61 18.00
N LEU A 84 2.96 -9.33 19.21
CA LEU A 84 4.15 -9.99 19.75
C LEU A 84 3.93 -11.51 19.87
N VAL A 85 2.89 -11.92 20.60
CA VAL A 85 2.57 -13.34 20.85
C VAL A 85 2.35 -14.11 19.54
N ARG A 86 1.67 -13.50 18.56
CA ARG A 86 1.44 -14.13 17.25
C ARG A 86 2.74 -14.41 16.50
N ASN A 87 3.72 -13.50 16.57
CA ASN A 87 5.00 -13.69 15.91
C ASN A 87 5.86 -14.72 16.66
N THR A 88 5.81 -14.73 18.00
CA THR A 88 6.56 -15.70 18.80
C THR A 88 5.96 -17.11 18.78
N ALA A 89 4.68 -17.27 18.44
CA ALA A 89 4.09 -18.60 18.25
C ALA A 89 4.65 -19.33 17.01
N ARG A 90 5.37 -18.62 16.12
CA ARG A 90 5.92 -19.16 14.86
C ARG A 90 7.45 -19.11 14.88
N ASN A 91 8.07 -19.77 15.87
CA ASN A 91 9.51 -19.72 16.17
C ASN A 91 10.41 -19.80 14.92
N GLN A 92 10.24 -20.83 14.09
CA GLN A 92 11.06 -21.03 12.89
C GLN A 92 10.89 -19.93 11.84
N ALA A 93 9.66 -19.45 11.62
CA ALA A 93 9.40 -18.39 10.65
C ALA A 93 10.03 -17.05 11.11
N LEU A 94 9.90 -16.71 12.39
CA LEU A 94 10.51 -15.50 12.95
C LEU A 94 12.03 -15.54 12.84
N LEU A 95 12.64 -16.70 13.10
CA LEU A 95 14.08 -16.92 12.93
C LEU A 95 14.56 -16.66 11.50
N ARG A 96 13.92 -17.26 10.50
CA ARG A 96 14.26 -17.04 9.09
C ARG A 96 14.11 -15.58 8.70
N ILE A 97 13.09 -14.90 9.21
CA ILE A 97 12.90 -13.46 8.99
C ILE A 97 14.03 -12.65 9.66
N ARG A 98 14.45 -13.03 10.88
CA ARG A 98 15.55 -12.37 11.60
C ARG A 98 16.89 -12.54 10.88
N GLN A 99 17.18 -13.73 10.37
CA GLN A 99 18.35 -14.01 9.55
C GLN A 99 18.37 -13.16 8.28
N ARG A 100 17.25 -13.11 7.55
CA ARG A 100 17.10 -12.22 6.39
C ARG A 100 17.28 -10.76 6.74
N ALA A 101 16.68 -10.30 7.85
CA ALA A 101 16.82 -8.93 8.30
C ALA A 101 18.29 -8.57 8.53
N ALA A 102 19.09 -9.45 9.14
CA ALA A 102 20.51 -9.22 9.35
C ALA A 102 21.31 -9.09 8.05
N VAL A 103 20.90 -9.80 6.98
CA VAL A 103 21.53 -9.70 5.64
C VAL A 103 21.10 -8.43 4.91
N PHE A 104 19.82 -8.08 4.93
CA PHE A 104 19.27 -7.01 4.10
C PHE A 104 19.24 -5.62 4.76
N PHE A 105 19.21 -5.52 6.09
CA PHE A 105 19.20 -4.22 6.78
C PHE A 105 20.43 -3.35 6.46
N PRO A 106 21.67 -3.87 6.38
CA PRO A 106 22.83 -3.08 5.96
C PRO A 106 22.68 -2.40 4.58
N VAL A 107 21.85 -2.95 3.68
CA VAL A 107 21.52 -2.32 2.38
C VAL A 107 20.40 -1.29 2.53
N ILE A 108 19.35 -1.61 3.32
CA ILE A 108 18.14 -0.79 3.44
C ILE A 108 18.41 0.49 4.26
N GLU A 109 19.09 0.36 5.40
CA GLU A 109 19.33 1.44 6.35
C GLU A 109 20.01 2.69 5.75
N PRO A 110 21.11 2.57 4.96
CA PRO A 110 21.72 3.75 4.34
C PRO A 110 20.80 4.41 3.31
N ILE A 111 19.94 3.65 2.62
CA ILE A 111 18.96 4.22 1.68
C ILE A 111 17.89 5.00 2.46
N LEU A 112 17.33 4.43 3.53
CA LEU A 112 16.35 5.12 4.39
C LEU A 112 16.94 6.44 4.92
N ALA A 113 18.17 6.39 5.46
CA ALA A 113 18.87 7.55 6.00
C ALA A 113 19.07 8.64 4.94
N ARG A 114 19.48 8.28 3.71
CA ARG A 114 19.63 9.24 2.59
C ARG A 114 18.34 9.97 2.27
N HIS A 115 17.21 9.26 2.27
CA HIS A 115 15.91 9.86 2.00
C HIS A 115 15.30 10.55 3.22
N GLY A 116 16.01 10.60 4.35
CA GLY A 116 15.54 11.12 5.63
C GLY A 116 14.36 10.35 6.21
N ILE A 117 14.19 9.09 5.82
CA ILE A 117 13.13 8.21 6.32
C ILE A 117 13.61 7.58 7.62
N PRO A 118 12.81 7.58 8.70
CA PRO A 118 13.18 6.95 9.96
C PRO A 118 13.51 5.46 9.82
N LEU A 119 14.55 5.00 10.51
CA LEU A 119 15.05 3.63 10.40
C LEU A 119 14.05 2.57 10.83
N ASP A 120 13.05 2.91 11.64
CA ASP A 120 11.96 2.00 12.01
C ASP A 120 11.20 1.45 10.78
N PHE A 121 11.23 2.13 9.63
CA PHE A 121 10.64 1.61 8.38
C PHE A 121 11.39 0.42 7.79
N LYS A 122 12.60 0.09 8.25
CA LYS A 122 13.30 -1.14 7.83
C LYS A 122 12.54 -2.42 8.20
N TYR A 123 11.65 -2.35 9.19
CA TYR A 123 10.80 -3.48 9.60
C TYR A 123 9.54 -3.64 8.73
N LEU A 124 9.16 -2.62 7.93
CA LEU A 124 8.01 -2.68 7.04
C LEU A 124 8.11 -3.81 6.00
N PRO A 125 9.21 -4.02 5.25
CA PRO A 125 9.30 -5.09 4.26
C PRO A 125 9.26 -6.50 4.87
N LEU A 126 9.50 -6.66 6.18
CA LEU A 126 9.26 -7.92 6.89
C LEU A 126 7.77 -8.26 6.96
N VAL A 127 6.92 -7.23 7.14
CA VAL A 127 5.46 -7.37 7.20
C VAL A 127 4.86 -7.63 5.83
N GLU A 128 5.45 -7.04 4.78
CA GLU A 128 4.98 -7.15 3.40
C GLU A 128 5.35 -8.48 2.74
N SER A 129 6.63 -8.85 2.78
CA SER A 129 7.15 -9.98 2.01
C SER A 129 8.03 -10.92 2.83
N ALA A 130 8.20 -10.71 4.14
CA ALA A 130 9.25 -11.38 4.91
C ALA A 130 10.66 -11.18 4.29
N LEU A 131 10.88 -10.04 3.62
CA LEU A 131 12.07 -9.76 2.79
C LEU A 131 12.30 -10.79 1.66
N GLN A 132 11.23 -11.26 1.03
CA GLN A 132 11.31 -12.12 -0.17
C GLN A 132 11.18 -11.28 -1.44
N GLY A 133 12.24 -11.22 -2.25
CA GLY A 133 12.28 -10.46 -3.49
C GLY A 133 11.30 -10.97 -4.56
N PHE A 134 11.04 -12.28 -4.60
CA PHE A 134 10.13 -12.91 -5.56
C PHE A 134 8.69 -13.05 -5.04
N ALA A 135 8.36 -12.51 -3.86
CA ALA A 135 7.01 -12.61 -3.32
C ALA A 135 6.00 -11.89 -4.23
N VAL A 136 4.90 -12.56 -4.56
CA VAL A 136 3.76 -11.99 -5.29
C VAL A 136 2.47 -12.30 -4.54
N SER A 137 1.70 -11.27 -4.22
CA SER A 137 0.41 -11.44 -3.56
C SER A 137 -0.68 -11.87 -4.54
N PRO A 138 -1.79 -12.46 -4.04
CA PRO A 138 -2.94 -12.80 -4.90
C PRO A 138 -3.53 -11.59 -5.66
N LYS A 139 -3.27 -10.36 -5.20
CA LYS A 139 -3.74 -9.12 -5.84
C LYS A 139 -2.72 -8.55 -6.83
N GLY A 140 -1.54 -9.17 -6.97
CA GLY A 140 -0.49 -8.76 -7.90
C GLY A 140 0.55 -7.78 -7.34
N ALA A 141 0.51 -7.48 -6.04
CA ALA A 141 1.61 -6.79 -5.36
C ALA A 141 2.86 -7.66 -5.40
N ALA A 142 4.05 -7.09 -5.65
CA ALA A 142 5.27 -7.90 -5.76
C ALA A 142 6.49 -7.25 -5.12
N GLY A 143 7.50 -8.09 -4.84
CA GLY A 143 8.79 -7.64 -4.35
C GLY A 143 8.88 -7.47 -2.84
N TYR A 144 10.06 -7.04 -2.39
CA TYR A 144 10.37 -6.81 -0.97
C TYR A 144 9.36 -5.88 -0.29
N TRP A 145 8.93 -4.85 -1.02
CA TRP A 145 8.07 -3.77 -0.54
C TRP A 145 6.60 -3.93 -0.98
N GLN A 146 6.25 -5.05 -1.65
CA GLN A 146 4.91 -5.39 -2.14
C GLN A 146 4.20 -4.24 -2.88
N PHE A 147 4.84 -3.69 -3.91
CA PHE A 147 4.18 -2.68 -4.73
C PHE A 147 3.20 -3.29 -5.74
N MET A 148 2.03 -2.69 -5.85
CA MET A 148 1.13 -2.92 -6.99
C MET A 148 1.81 -2.47 -8.29
N PRO A 149 1.56 -3.11 -9.45
CA PRO A 149 2.25 -2.77 -10.69
C PRO A 149 2.06 -1.30 -11.11
N ALA A 150 0.88 -0.74 -10.89
CA ALA A 150 0.62 0.68 -11.15
C ALA A 150 1.53 1.54 -10.27
N THR A 151 1.41 1.44 -8.94
CA THR A 151 2.22 2.18 -7.96
C THR A 151 3.73 2.05 -8.18
N ALA A 152 4.21 0.88 -8.58
CA ALA A 152 5.63 0.69 -8.88
C ALA A 152 6.10 1.51 -10.08
N ARG A 153 5.35 1.48 -11.20
CA ARG A 153 5.66 2.30 -12.38
C ARG A 153 5.62 3.78 -12.07
N GLU A 154 4.63 4.19 -11.28
CA GLU A 154 4.53 5.55 -10.78
C GLU A 154 5.76 5.97 -9.99
N LEU A 155 6.26 5.09 -9.13
CA LEU A 155 7.47 5.31 -8.38
C LEU A 155 8.74 5.19 -9.24
N GLY A 156 8.63 5.08 -10.57
CA GLY A 156 9.76 5.01 -11.49
C GLY A 156 10.43 3.63 -11.56
N LEU A 157 9.74 2.56 -11.12
CA LEU A 157 10.22 1.18 -11.30
C LEU A 157 9.77 0.66 -12.67
N ASN A 158 10.71 0.06 -13.40
CA ASN A 158 10.43 -0.62 -14.65
C ASN A 158 9.81 -2.00 -14.40
N ILE A 159 8.69 -2.27 -15.08
CA ILE A 159 8.00 -3.56 -15.08
C ILE A 159 7.75 -3.93 -16.54
N GLY A 160 8.57 -4.82 -17.08
CA GLY A 160 8.53 -5.27 -18.46
C GLY A 160 8.69 -6.79 -18.60
N HIS A 161 8.74 -7.28 -19.83
CA HIS A 161 8.96 -8.70 -20.11
C HIS A 161 10.35 -9.12 -19.64
N GLY A 162 10.41 -9.98 -18.62
CA GLY A 162 11.67 -10.50 -18.07
C GLY A 162 12.37 -9.57 -17.06
N THR A 163 11.79 -8.41 -16.72
CA THR A 163 12.36 -7.50 -15.72
C THR A 163 11.26 -6.89 -14.86
N ASP A 164 11.32 -7.13 -13.56
CA ASP A 164 10.42 -6.53 -12.58
C ASP A 164 11.23 -5.89 -11.45
N GLU A 165 11.45 -4.57 -11.53
CA GLU A 165 12.30 -3.86 -10.58
C GLU A 165 11.71 -3.76 -9.16
N ARG A 166 10.46 -4.21 -8.95
CA ARG A 166 9.92 -4.43 -7.60
C ARG A 166 10.71 -5.49 -6.84
N GLN A 167 11.28 -6.46 -7.56
CA GLN A 167 12.09 -7.55 -7.02
C GLN A 167 13.54 -7.13 -6.76
N HIS A 168 13.96 -5.95 -7.23
CA HIS A 168 15.32 -5.44 -7.02
C HIS A 168 15.39 -4.64 -5.72
N LEU A 169 16.20 -5.11 -4.74
CA LEU A 169 16.20 -4.55 -3.39
C LEU A 169 16.51 -3.04 -3.34
N VAL A 170 17.60 -2.61 -3.97
CA VAL A 170 18.03 -1.18 -3.94
C VAL A 170 17.00 -0.28 -4.62
N LYS A 171 16.57 -0.61 -5.84
CA LYS A 171 15.60 0.17 -6.61
C LYS A 171 14.25 0.25 -5.91
N SER A 172 13.70 -0.88 -5.46
CA SER A 172 12.43 -0.91 -4.73
C SER A 172 12.50 -0.20 -3.38
N THR A 173 13.64 -0.24 -2.67
CA THR A 173 13.83 0.51 -1.42
C THR A 173 13.86 2.02 -1.66
N ASN A 174 14.52 2.50 -2.72
CA ASN A 174 14.46 3.91 -3.10
C ASN A 174 13.02 4.35 -3.45
N ALA A 175 12.28 3.51 -4.18
CA ALA A 175 10.86 3.75 -4.46
C ALA A 175 10.01 3.82 -3.18
N ALA A 176 10.22 2.90 -2.24
CA ALA A 176 9.54 2.93 -0.93
C ALA A 176 9.83 4.19 -0.14
N CYS A 177 11.09 4.65 -0.14
CA CYS A 177 11.45 5.90 0.52
C CYS A 177 10.70 7.11 -0.05
N ARG A 178 10.64 7.23 -1.38
CA ARG A 178 9.86 8.29 -2.04
C ARG A 178 8.39 8.22 -1.67
N TYR A 179 7.81 7.02 -1.64
CA TYR A 179 6.40 6.85 -1.29
C TYR A 179 6.12 7.20 0.18
N LEU A 180 6.96 6.73 1.11
CA LEU A 180 6.84 7.05 2.54
C LEU A 180 6.98 8.55 2.81
N ARG A 181 7.92 9.23 2.13
CA ARG A 181 8.06 10.69 2.20
C ARG A 181 6.77 11.38 1.73
N TYR A 182 6.21 10.95 0.60
CA TYR A 182 4.95 11.47 0.09
C TYR A 182 3.81 11.28 1.10
N LEU A 183 3.67 10.10 1.69
CA LEU A 183 2.65 9.82 2.69
C LEU A 183 2.81 10.71 3.93
N TYR A 184 4.03 10.85 4.44
CA TYR A 184 4.33 11.70 5.59
C TYR A 184 4.01 13.17 5.31
N ASN A 185 4.44 13.72 4.17
CA ASN A 185 4.17 15.11 3.80
C ASN A 185 2.67 15.43 3.73
N ARG A 186 1.82 14.43 3.47
CA ARG A 186 0.37 14.58 3.37
C ARG A 186 -0.36 14.38 4.69
N LEU A 187 0.19 13.56 5.59
CA LEU A 187 -0.48 13.12 6.81
C LEU A 187 0.08 13.80 8.05
N GLY A 188 1.35 14.20 8.03
CA GLY A 188 2.07 14.81 9.15
C GLY A 188 2.44 13.82 10.26
N SER A 189 2.26 12.52 10.03
CA SER A 189 2.53 11.45 11.00
C SER A 189 3.03 10.18 10.31
N TRP A 190 4.06 9.57 10.88
CA TRP A 190 4.66 8.31 10.46
C TRP A 190 3.76 7.12 10.77
N THR A 191 3.05 7.12 11.90
CA THR A 191 2.07 6.06 12.20
C THR A 191 0.90 6.07 11.20
N LEU A 192 0.42 7.26 10.80
CA LEU A 192 -0.54 7.38 9.70
C LEU A 192 0.06 7.03 8.34
N ALA A 193 1.33 7.39 8.08
CA ALA A 193 2.01 7.03 6.85
C ALA A 193 2.12 5.50 6.69
N ALA A 194 2.49 4.78 7.75
CA ALA A 194 2.50 3.31 7.75
C ALA A 194 1.09 2.74 7.47
N ALA A 195 0.04 3.31 8.08
CA ALA A 195 -1.34 2.89 7.82
C ALA A 195 -1.77 3.16 6.36
N ALA A 196 -1.38 4.30 5.79
CA ALA A 196 -1.67 4.66 4.40
C ALA A 196 -0.88 3.82 3.40
N TYR A 197 0.31 3.33 3.77
CA TYR A 197 1.08 2.41 2.95
C TYR A 197 0.28 1.13 2.66
N ASN A 198 -0.33 0.55 3.70
CA ASN A 198 -1.16 -0.65 3.58
C ASN A 198 -2.52 -0.41 2.91
N ASN A 199 -3.25 0.64 3.33
CA ASN A 199 -4.65 0.84 2.94
C ASN A 199 -4.84 1.77 1.73
N GLY A 200 -3.76 2.42 1.29
CA GLY A 200 -3.82 3.57 0.41
C GLY A 200 -4.24 4.86 1.13
N ILE A 201 -3.62 5.97 0.73
CA ILE A 201 -3.86 7.29 1.35
C ILE A 201 -5.31 7.78 1.19
N GLY A 202 -5.97 7.48 0.07
CA GLY A 202 -7.34 7.92 -0.19
C GLY A 202 -8.33 7.36 0.83
N ALA A 203 -8.29 6.05 1.07
CA ALA A 203 -9.14 5.39 2.05
C ALA A 203 -8.84 5.87 3.48
N LEU A 204 -7.57 6.12 3.82
CA LEU A 204 -7.21 6.66 5.13
C LEU A 204 -7.76 8.09 5.32
N LEU A 205 -7.60 8.98 4.33
CA LEU A 205 -8.13 10.35 4.40
C LEU A 205 -9.65 10.39 4.49
N ILE A 206 -10.37 9.46 3.85
CA ILE A 206 -11.83 9.31 4.03
C ILE A 206 -12.16 8.96 5.48
N ASN A 207 -11.45 7.99 6.08
CA ASN A 207 -11.67 7.60 7.47
C ASN A 207 -11.37 8.75 8.44
N ILE A 208 -10.25 9.48 8.22
CA ILE A 208 -9.88 10.67 9.01
C ILE A 208 -10.98 11.72 8.97
N ARG A 209 -11.45 12.08 7.76
CA ARG A 209 -12.51 13.09 7.58
C ARG A 209 -13.82 12.66 8.22
N ARG A 210 -14.26 11.43 7.99
CA ARG A 210 -15.52 10.91 8.52
C ARG A 210 -15.53 10.88 10.05
N GLN A 211 -14.39 10.53 10.66
CA GLN A 211 -14.29 10.33 12.11
C GLN A 211 -13.78 11.57 12.85
N GLN A 212 -13.36 12.62 12.14
CA GLN A 212 -12.71 13.80 12.70
C GLN A 212 -11.56 13.44 13.65
N GLN A 213 -10.81 12.40 13.28
CA GLN A 213 -9.73 11.84 14.09
C GLN A 213 -8.48 11.69 13.22
N ARG A 214 -7.34 12.17 13.72
CA ARG A 214 -6.04 12.12 13.02
C ARG A 214 -5.02 11.25 13.73
N ASP A 215 -5.38 10.64 14.85
CA ASP A 215 -4.52 9.70 15.54
C ASP A 215 -4.82 8.26 15.09
N TYR A 216 -3.80 7.53 14.64
CA TYR A 216 -3.91 6.13 14.24
C TYR A 216 -4.54 5.25 15.33
N TYR A 217 -4.19 5.46 16.59
CA TYR A 217 -4.60 4.62 17.71
C TYR A 217 -6.10 4.74 18.00
N TYR A 218 -6.68 5.89 17.69
CA TYR A 218 -8.09 6.19 17.92
C TYR A 218 -8.94 6.15 16.63
N LEU A 219 -8.33 5.91 15.47
CA LEU A 219 -9.03 5.70 14.20
C LEU A 219 -9.66 4.30 14.13
N ARG A 220 -10.95 4.25 13.78
CA ARG A 220 -11.63 2.99 13.42
C ARG A 220 -11.27 2.63 11.98
N LEU A 221 -10.26 1.78 11.84
CA LEU A 221 -9.77 1.24 10.58
C LEU A 221 -10.26 -0.20 10.38
N ASN A 222 -10.17 -0.70 9.15
CA ASN A 222 -10.43 -2.11 8.88
C ASN A 222 -9.45 -3.01 9.67
N ALA A 223 -9.78 -4.30 9.79
CA ALA A 223 -9.02 -5.23 10.62
C ALA A 223 -7.57 -5.41 10.17
N GLU A 224 -7.27 -5.24 8.88
CA GLU A 224 -5.92 -5.36 8.32
C GLU A 224 -5.08 -4.14 8.70
N THR A 225 -5.53 -2.95 8.32
CA THR A 225 -4.82 -1.69 8.55
C THR A 225 -4.72 -1.33 10.03
N GLY A 226 -5.76 -1.65 10.82
CA GLY A 226 -5.77 -1.44 12.27
C GLY A 226 -4.80 -2.36 13.04
N LYS A 227 -4.29 -3.42 12.41
CA LYS A 227 -3.25 -4.31 12.95
C LYS A 227 -1.87 -4.05 12.33
N TYR A 228 -1.82 -3.37 11.19
CA TYR A 228 -0.62 -3.26 10.35
C TYR A 228 0.56 -2.64 11.10
N LEU A 229 0.38 -1.48 11.76
CA LEU A 229 1.44 -0.85 12.55
C LEU A 229 1.94 -1.76 13.68
N TYR A 230 1.05 -2.47 14.36
CA TYR A 230 1.41 -3.39 15.44
C TYR A 230 2.22 -4.59 14.94
N ARG A 231 2.02 -5.03 13.69
CA ARG A 231 2.88 -6.06 13.06
C ARG A 231 4.30 -5.55 12.85
N ILE A 232 4.46 -4.30 12.41
CA ILE A 232 5.77 -3.66 12.25
C ILE A 232 6.45 -3.51 13.63
N LEU A 233 5.72 -2.97 14.61
CA LEU A 233 6.19 -2.82 15.98
C LEU A 233 6.60 -4.15 16.61
N ALA A 234 5.86 -5.24 16.35
CA ALA A 234 6.23 -6.54 16.87
C ALA A 234 7.60 -7.00 16.36
N PHE A 235 7.92 -6.83 15.06
CA PHE A 235 9.26 -7.14 14.56
C PHE A 235 10.32 -6.21 15.15
N LYS A 236 10.04 -4.90 15.23
CA LYS A 236 10.94 -3.94 15.86
C LYS A 236 11.30 -4.38 17.27
N GLU A 237 10.29 -4.51 18.12
CA GLU A 237 10.46 -4.81 19.54
C GLU A 237 11.07 -6.19 19.79
N LEU A 238 10.70 -7.21 19.00
CA LEU A 238 11.33 -8.54 19.12
C LEU A 238 12.79 -8.56 18.64
N PHE A 239 13.19 -7.68 17.72
CA PHE A 239 14.56 -7.69 17.20
C PHE A 239 15.49 -6.76 17.98
N SER A 240 14.99 -5.66 18.55
CA SER A 240 15.79 -4.70 19.31
C SER A 240 15.65 -4.81 20.83
N ASN A 241 14.48 -5.22 21.34
CA ASN A 241 14.09 -5.06 22.75
C ASN A 241 13.45 -6.32 23.38
N TYR A 242 13.63 -7.51 22.80
CA TYR A 242 12.88 -8.71 23.21
C TYR A 242 12.99 -9.06 24.71
N ARG A 243 14.12 -8.73 25.37
CA ARG A 243 14.32 -8.96 26.80
C ARG A 243 13.29 -8.22 27.67
N SER A 244 12.81 -7.06 27.23
CA SER A 244 11.76 -6.29 27.89
C SER A 244 10.41 -7.01 27.89
N TYR A 245 10.25 -8.02 27.03
CA TYR A 245 9.03 -8.80 26.85
C TYR A 245 9.18 -10.25 27.34
N LYS A 246 10.20 -10.56 28.15
CA LYS A 246 10.51 -11.93 28.60
C LYS A 246 9.34 -12.67 29.28
N ASN A 247 8.42 -11.93 29.91
CA ASN A 247 7.24 -12.52 30.58
C ASN A 247 6.08 -12.78 29.60
N LEU A 248 6.15 -12.23 28.38
CA LEU A 248 5.10 -12.32 27.36
C LEU A 248 5.45 -13.30 26.24
N ILE A 249 6.73 -13.63 26.08
CA ILE A 249 7.21 -14.50 25.01
C ILE A 249 7.65 -15.86 25.58
N PRO A 250 7.47 -16.97 24.83
CA PRO A 250 7.87 -18.29 25.31
C PRO A 250 9.37 -18.37 25.65
N GLY A 251 9.74 -19.15 26.67
CA GLY A 251 11.14 -19.33 27.06
C GLY A 251 12.04 -19.86 25.92
N GLN A 252 11.50 -20.74 25.08
CA GLN A 252 12.20 -21.20 23.88
C GLN A 252 12.49 -20.06 22.88
N MET A 253 11.56 -19.12 22.72
CA MET A 253 11.74 -17.95 21.87
C MET A 253 12.79 -17.00 22.45
N LEU A 254 12.83 -16.82 23.79
CA LEU A 254 13.90 -16.05 24.43
C LEU A 254 15.28 -16.63 24.11
N ALA A 255 15.47 -17.93 24.34
CA ALA A 255 16.72 -18.62 24.03
C ALA A 255 17.11 -18.46 22.55
N THR A 256 16.13 -18.62 21.67
CA THR A 256 16.28 -18.43 20.23
C THR A 256 16.72 -16.99 19.86
N LEU A 257 16.20 -15.98 20.57
CA LEU A 257 16.58 -14.58 20.33
C LEU A 257 17.93 -14.21 20.97
N ASP A 258 18.33 -14.94 22.02
CA ASP A 258 19.63 -14.85 22.67
C ASP A 258 20.77 -15.43 21.84
N GLU A 259 20.48 -16.45 21.02
CA GLU A 259 21.49 -17.09 20.16
C GLU A 259 22.07 -16.09 19.13
N PRO A 260 23.41 -16.06 18.98
CA PRO A 260 24.06 -15.31 17.91
C PRO A 260 23.58 -15.81 16.56
N LEU A 261 23.30 -14.89 15.63
CA LEU A 261 22.74 -15.21 14.31
C LEU A 261 23.58 -16.23 13.50
N GLY A 262 24.87 -16.36 13.78
CA GLY A 262 25.78 -17.31 13.13
C GLY A 262 25.88 -18.70 13.79
N ALA A 263 25.21 -18.94 14.92
CA ALA A 263 25.37 -20.17 15.72
C ALA A 263 24.20 -21.17 15.62
N MET A 264 23.14 -20.86 14.86
CA MET A 264 21.91 -21.66 14.80
C MET A 264 22.15 -23.00 14.05
N PRO A 265 22.11 -24.18 14.72
CA PRO A 265 22.18 -25.47 14.06
C PRO A 265 20.79 -25.81 13.50
N GLY A 266 20.68 -25.95 12.18
CA GLY A 266 19.40 -26.09 11.48
C GLY A 266 19.20 -25.11 10.32
N ALA A 267 20.23 -24.32 10.00
CA ALA A 267 20.42 -23.74 8.67
C ALA A 267 20.84 -24.83 7.65
N GLU A 268 20.14 -25.97 7.65
CA GLU A 268 19.82 -26.55 6.36
C GLU A 268 18.96 -25.47 5.72
N ALA A 269 19.59 -24.65 4.87
CA ALA A 269 18.86 -23.92 3.87
C ALA A 269 17.88 -24.94 3.29
N ASP A 270 16.59 -24.64 3.33
CA ASP A 270 15.69 -25.28 2.39
C ASP A 270 16.43 -25.16 1.05
N ASP A 271 16.83 -26.26 0.41
CA ASP A 271 17.70 -26.22 -0.78
C ASP A 271 17.08 -25.37 -1.92
N ASP A 272 15.80 -25.01 -1.76
CA ASP A 272 15.00 -24.13 -2.60
C ASP A 272 15.07 -22.62 -2.23
N GLU A 273 15.60 -22.21 -1.08
CA GLU A 273 15.62 -20.80 -0.62
C GLU A 273 16.95 -20.10 -0.93
N VAL A 274 17.11 -19.66 -2.19
CA VAL A 274 18.27 -18.89 -2.66
C VAL A 274 18.29 -17.49 -2.04
N LEU A 275 19.08 -17.30 -0.98
CA LEU A 275 19.50 -15.96 -0.54
C LEU A 275 20.44 -15.35 -1.60
N LEU A 276 20.38 -14.02 -1.78
CA LEU A 276 21.27 -13.35 -2.73
C LEU A 276 22.74 -13.66 -2.37
N PRO A 277 23.57 -14.11 -3.32
CA PRO A 277 24.99 -14.36 -3.10
C PRO A 277 25.67 -13.16 -2.43
N GLU A 278 26.65 -13.42 -1.57
CA GLU A 278 27.37 -12.39 -0.81
C GLU A 278 27.96 -11.30 -1.73
N VAL A 279 28.42 -11.67 -2.93
CA VAL A 279 28.89 -10.73 -3.95
C VAL A 279 27.78 -9.76 -4.36
N ILE A 280 26.58 -10.25 -4.66
CA ILE A 280 25.42 -9.42 -5.03
C ILE A 280 25.00 -8.53 -3.85
N MET A 281 25.08 -9.04 -2.63
CA MET A 281 24.79 -8.26 -1.42
C MET A 281 25.82 -7.15 -1.19
N ASN A 282 27.10 -7.43 -1.40
CA ASN A 282 28.16 -6.44 -1.32
C ASN A 282 28.01 -5.40 -2.43
N GLU A 283 27.72 -5.81 -3.67
CA GLU A 283 27.41 -4.90 -4.77
C GLU A 283 26.19 -4.03 -4.49
N ALA A 284 25.10 -4.61 -3.99
CA ALA A 284 23.89 -3.86 -3.62
C ALA A 284 24.16 -2.88 -2.46
N THR A 285 25.00 -3.27 -1.49
CA THR A 285 25.44 -2.39 -0.40
C THR A 285 26.31 -1.26 -0.95
N GLN A 286 27.26 -1.59 -1.85
CA GLN A 286 28.12 -0.60 -2.50
C GLN A 286 27.32 0.31 -3.43
N GLU A 287 26.32 -0.16 -4.16
CA GLU A 287 25.40 0.65 -4.95
C GLU A 287 24.59 1.57 -4.04
N ALA A 288 24.03 1.00 -2.97
CA ALA A 288 23.32 1.74 -1.94
C ALA A 288 24.19 2.80 -1.28
N VAL A 289 25.51 2.63 -1.21
CA VAL A 289 26.47 3.61 -0.67
C VAL A 289 26.96 4.58 -1.77
N ASN A 290 27.31 4.13 -2.98
CA ASN A 290 28.01 4.90 -4.03
C ASN A 290 27.12 5.86 -4.82
N ILE A 291 25.81 5.63 -4.91
CA ILE A 291 24.86 6.64 -5.44
C ILE A 291 25.01 7.99 -4.70
N SER A 292 25.54 7.97 -3.46
CA SER A 292 25.91 9.13 -2.62
C SER A 292 26.73 10.22 -3.31
N VAL A 293 27.80 9.86 -4.05
CA VAL A 293 28.76 10.90 -4.50
C VAL A 293 28.22 11.71 -5.67
N LYS A 294 27.41 11.10 -6.54
CA LYS A 294 26.94 11.74 -7.78
C LYS A 294 25.76 12.68 -7.55
N GLU A 295 24.86 12.36 -6.61
CA GLU A 295 23.67 13.19 -6.31
C GLU A 295 23.96 14.27 -5.26
N ALA A 296 24.84 14.02 -4.29
CA ALA A 296 25.21 15.02 -3.27
C ALA A 296 25.98 16.23 -3.85
N LEU A 297 26.77 16.03 -4.92
CA LEU A 297 27.46 17.12 -5.65
C LEU A 297 26.52 17.95 -6.54
N SER A 298 25.31 17.45 -6.81
CA SER A 298 24.26 18.20 -7.53
C SER A 298 23.32 18.93 -6.56
N ALA A 299 23.15 18.41 -5.34
CA ALA A 299 22.20 18.91 -4.35
C ALA A 299 22.61 20.19 -3.60
N THR A 300 23.82 20.73 -3.81
CA THR A 300 24.32 21.91 -3.07
C THR A 300 24.09 23.27 -3.76
N SER A 301 23.35 23.35 -4.87
CA SER A 301 23.09 24.64 -5.54
C SER A 301 21.70 24.85 -6.13
N GLY A 302 20.72 23.97 -5.87
CA GLY A 302 19.37 24.17 -6.37
C GLY A 302 18.33 23.52 -5.49
N ARG A 303 17.14 24.14 -5.37
CA ARG A 303 15.91 23.45 -4.95
C ARG A 303 15.91 22.07 -5.59
N THR A 304 15.80 21.02 -4.79
CA THR A 304 15.69 19.64 -5.26
C THR A 304 14.71 19.64 -6.43
N ALA A 305 15.21 19.38 -7.64
CA ALA A 305 14.41 19.36 -8.84
C ALA A 305 13.19 18.49 -8.56
N ASP A 306 11.99 19.01 -8.80
CA ASP A 306 10.73 18.29 -8.66
C ASP A 306 10.80 17.05 -9.54
N ILE A 307 11.28 15.94 -8.96
CA ILE A 307 11.10 14.61 -9.53
C ILE A 307 9.57 14.45 -9.59
N PRO A 308 8.97 14.29 -10.78
CA PRO A 308 7.54 14.12 -10.90
C PRO A 308 7.12 13.00 -9.97
N LEU A 309 6.30 13.37 -9.00
CA LEU A 309 5.81 12.49 -7.95
C LEU A 309 5.13 11.28 -8.60
N PRO A 310 5.17 10.11 -7.92
CA PRO A 310 4.43 8.93 -8.35
C PRO A 310 3.01 9.31 -8.72
N ASN A 311 2.65 8.86 -9.92
CA ASN A 311 1.56 9.34 -10.71
C ASN A 311 0.24 9.47 -9.98
N ALA A 312 -0.09 8.85 -8.85
CA ALA A 312 -1.44 8.98 -8.31
C ALA A 312 -2.48 8.72 -9.43
N ALA A 313 -2.15 7.84 -10.37
CA ALA A 313 -2.98 7.48 -11.51
C ALA A 313 -4.12 6.56 -11.07
N ASP A 314 -4.10 6.10 -9.81
CA ASP A 314 -5.29 5.61 -9.10
C ASP A 314 -6.01 6.68 -8.24
N VAL A 315 -5.56 7.94 -8.26
CA VAL A 315 -6.26 9.10 -7.67
C VAL A 315 -6.76 10.09 -8.74
N PHE A 316 -6.21 10.08 -9.96
CA PHE A 316 -6.57 11.03 -11.03
C PHE A 316 -7.30 10.44 -12.24
N ARG A 317 -8.00 9.30 -12.07
CA ARG A 317 -9.30 9.12 -12.76
C ARG A 317 -10.42 9.95 -12.10
N GLY A 318 -10.08 10.75 -11.08
CA GLY A 318 -10.97 11.50 -10.21
C GLY A 318 -11.04 13.01 -10.43
N GLY A 319 -10.38 13.56 -11.46
CA GLY A 319 -10.53 14.96 -11.87
C GLY A 319 -9.43 15.94 -11.47
N ILE A 320 -9.33 17.04 -12.21
CA ILE A 320 -8.39 18.16 -12.04
C ILE A 320 -8.93 19.19 -11.03
N LYS A 321 -8.06 20.00 -10.43
CA LYS A 321 -8.46 21.01 -9.44
C LYS A 321 -8.29 22.41 -10.00
N ALA A 322 -9.34 23.21 -9.94
CA ALA A 322 -9.31 24.57 -10.42
C ALA A 322 -9.88 25.54 -9.39
N ARG A 323 -9.19 26.67 -9.23
CA ARG A 323 -9.51 27.77 -8.33
C ARG A 323 -10.37 28.78 -9.05
N LEU A 324 -11.49 29.14 -8.46
CA LEU A 324 -12.40 30.18 -8.92
C LEU A 324 -11.68 31.53 -8.93
N ARG A 325 -11.69 32.18 -10.09
CA ARG A 325 -11.17 33.53 -10.32
C ARG A 325 -12.29 34.55 -10.37
N GLU A 326 -13.29 34.29 -11.21
CA GLU A 326 -14.36 35.22 -11.53
C GLU A 326 -15.70 34.49 -11.54
N THR A 327 -16.72 35.14 -10.99
CA THR A 327 -18.11 34.68 -11.04
C THR A 327 -18.97 35.74 -11.68
N SER A 328 -19.92 35.32 -12.50
CA SER A 328 -21.07 36.13 -12.87
C SER A 328 -22.29 35.46 -12.23
N GLY A 329 -22.85 36.03 -11.15
CA GLY A 329 -24.11 35.61 -10.51
C GLY A 329 -24.27 34.11 -10.18
N LEU A 330 -25.49 33.69 -9.80
CA LEU A 330 -25.89 32.29 -9.60
C LEU A 330 -27.20 31.98 -10.34
N GLU A 331 -27.16 32.00 -11.67
CA GLU A 331 -28.26 31.66 -12.56
C GLU A 331 -27.79 30.70 -13.66
N ARG A 332 -28.70 29.86 -14.15
CA ARG A 332 -28.41 28.92 -15.25
C ARG A 332 -27.90 29.67 -16.48
N GLY A 333 -26.83 29.16 -17.09
CA GLY A 333 -26.19 29.76 -18.27
C GLY A 333 -25.10 30.78 -17.97
N GLN A 334 -24.93 31.20 -16.71
CA GLN A 334 -23.84 32.10 -16.34
C GLN A 334 -22.48 31.41 -16.35
N ILE A 335 -21.43 32.20 -16.63
CA ILE A 335 -20.06 31.69 -16.85
C ILE A 335 -19.18 32.07 -15.68
N TRP A 336 -18.52 31.07 -15.11
CA TRP A 336 -17.54 31.22 -14.06
C TRP A 336 -16.17 30.80 -14.58
N VAL A 337 -15.15 31.56 -14.23
CA VAL A 337 -13.78 31.34 -14.70
C VAL A 337 -12.97 30.71 -13.58
N PHE A 338 -12.29 29.61 -13.90
CA PHE A 338 -11.40 28.93 -12.97
C PHE A 338 -10.00 28.78 -13.56
N ASN A 339 -8.98 28.87 -12.71
CA ASN A 339 -7.60 28.56 -13.08
C ASN A 339 -7.17 27.24 -12.45
N LEU A 340 -6.55 26.37 -13.22
CA LEU A 340 -5.91 25.17 -12.72
C LEU A 340 -4.84 25.51 -11.69
N THR A 341 -4.84 24.75 -10.59
CA THR A 341 -3.99 25.04 -9.43
C THR A 341 -2.71 24.22 -9.41
N ARG A 342 -2.49 23.39 -10.42
CA ARG A 342 -1.33 22.50 -10.61
C ARG A 342 -1.46 21.76 -11.93
N ASP A 343 -0.34 21.24 -12.40
CA ASP A 343 -0.26 20.33 -13.54
C ASP A 343 -1.03 19.02 -13.28
N GLY A 344 -1.47 18.37 -14.35
CA GLY A 344 -2.16 17.07 -14.26
C GLY A 344 -2.64 16.51 -15.60
N MET A 345 -3.54 15.53 -15.51
CA MET A 345 -4.19 14.92 -16.66
C MET A 345 -5.70 15.13 -16.59
N ALA A 346 -6.30 15.53 -17.71
CA ALA A 346 -7.73 15.69 -17.88
C ALA A 346 -8.17 14.87 -19.11
N GLY A 347 -8.75 13.69 -18.86
CA GLY A 347 -8.91 12.67 -19.91
C GLY A 347 -7.54 12.16 -20.36
N ASP A 348 -7.31 12.16 -21.67
CA ASP A 348 -6.02 11.78 -22.27
C ASP A 348 -5.06 12.96 -22.50
N ARG A 349 -5.42 14.15 -21.98
CA ARG A 349 -4.66 15.39 -22.21
C ARG A 349 -3.90 15.84 -20.96
N GLN A 350 -2.62 16.19 -21.14
CA GLN A 350 -1.82 16.88 -20.14
C GLN A 350 -2.25 18.36 -20.03
N VAL A 351 -2.42 18.84 -18.81
CA VAL A 351 -2.82 20.21 -18.48
C VAL A 351 -1.85 20.80 -17.46
N GLU A 352 -1.70 22.12 -17.48
CA GLU A 352 -0.69 22.84 -16.70
C GLU A 352 -1.32 23.78 -15.67
N GLU A 353 -0.57 24.10 -14.61
CA GLU A 353 -0.95 25.16 -13.67
C GLU A 353 -1.13 26.49 -14.40
N GLY A 354 -2.26 27.15 -14.16
CA GLY A 354 -2.59 28.42 -14.80
C GLY A 354 -3.50 28.31 -16.03
N ASP A 355 -3.67 27.12 -16.61
CA ASP A 355 -4.69 26.88 -17.63
C ASP A 355 -6.09 27.23 -17.12
N MET A 356 -6.97 27.75 -17.99
CA MET A 356 -8.25 28.35 -17.63
C MET A 356 -9.44 27.52 -18.11
N LEU A 357 -10.44 27.36 -17.23
CA LEU A 357 -11.73 26.75 -17.51
C LEU A 357 -12.82 27.81 -17.51
N TYR A 358 -13.60 27.85 -18.59
CA TYR A 358 -14.81 28.66 -18.69
C TYR A 358 -16.01 27.75 -18.46
N ALA A 359 -16.47 27.72 -17.21
CA ALA A 359 -17.54 26.82 -16.81
C ALA A 359 -18.89 27.52 -16.82
N VAL A 360 -19.87 26.89 -17.45
CA VAL A 360 -21.27 27.32 -17.47
C VAL A 360 -22.02 26.64 -16.33
N ILE A 361 -22.91 27.36 -15.66
CA ILE A 361 -23.92 26.75 -14.78
C ILE A 361 -24.93 26.02 -15.66
N GLU A 362 -24.82 24.69 -15.72
CA GLU A 362 -25.65 23.82 -16.55
C GLU A 362 -27.06 23.67 -15.96
N ASP A 363 -27.16 23.55 -14.64
CA ASP A 363 -28.43 23.43 -13.91
C ASP A 363 -28.30 23.79 -12.42
N ILE A 364 -29.42 24.16 -11.78
CA ILE A 364 -29.54 24.44 -10.34
C ILE A 364 -30.75 23.67 -9.79
N ASP A 365 -30.48 22.61 -9.03
CA ASP A 365 -31.52 21.82 -8.35
C ASP A 365 -31.72 22.31 -6.92
N THR A 366 -32.76 23.11 -6.72
CA THR A 366 -33.12 23.66 -5.40
C THR A 366 -33.67 22.62 -4.44
N LYS A 367 -34.21 21.48 -4.94
CA LYS A 367 -34.74 20.39 -4.09
C LYS A 367 -33.61 19.52 -3.58
N ALA A 368 -32.64 19.17 -4.43
CA ALA A 368 -31.44 18.45 -4.03
C ALA A 368 -30.39 19.37 -3.37
N ASN A 369 -30.62 20.68 -3.41
CA ASN A 369 -29.73 21.71 -2.89
C ASN A 369 -28.33 21.66 -3.57
N LYS A 370 -28.31 21.55 -4.91
CA LYS A 370 -27.10 21.43 -5.74
C LYS A 370 -27.05 22.36 -6.95
N VAL A 371 -25.84 22.76 -7.34
CA VAL A 371 -25.52 23.41 -8.62
C VAL A 371 -24.65 22.51 -9.48
N TYR A 372 -24.88 22.47 -10.78
CA TYR A 372 -24.11 21.70 -11.74
C TYR A 372 -23.33 22.65 -12.65
N LEU A 373 -22.01 22.48 -12.68
CA LEU A 373 -21.10 23.29 -13.50
C LEU A 373 -20.43 22.39 -14.53
N ARG A 374 -20.36 22.87 -15.77
CA ARG A 374 -19.73 22.18 -16.89
C ARG A 374 -18.85 23.13 -17.70
N SER A 375 -17.67 22.69 -18.08
CA SER A 375 -16.81 23.34 -19.05
C SER A 375 -16.66 22.44 -20.27
N GLU A 376 -16.73 22.98 -21.48
CA GLU A 376 -16.42 22.23 -22.70
C GLU A 376 -15.07 22.60 -23.31
N LYS A 377 -14.43 23.64 -22.76
CA LYS A 377 -13.21 24.20 -23.29
C LYS A 377 -12.20 24.44 -22.17
N LEU A 378 -10.95 24.18 -22.49
CA LEU A 378 -9.79 24.50 -21.66
C LEU A 378 -8.88 25.44 -22.47
N TYR A 379 -8.59 26.61 -21.94
CA TYR A 379 -7.60 27.51 -22.52
C TYR A 379 -6.25 27.25 -21.87
N SER A 380 -5.23 26.91 -22.66
CA SER A 380 -3.88 26.73 -22.12
C SER A 380 -3.13 28.05 -22.05
N ALA A 381 -2.54 28.32 -20.89
CA ALA A 381 -1.80 29.56 -20.66
C ALA A 381 -0.41 29.55 -21.30
N SER A 382 0.21 28.37 -21.45
CA SER A 382 1.56 28.21 -21.97
C SER A 382 1.63 28.31 -23.50
N ASP A 383 0.74 27.60 -24.20
CA ASP A 383 0.71 27.59 -25.67
C ASP A 383 -0.34 28.55 -26.28
N LYS A 384 -1.17 29.18 -25.45
CA LYS A 384 -2.23 30.14 -25.82
C LYS A 384 -3.31 29.55 -26.75
N GLN A 385 -3.53 28.23 -26.73
CA GLN A 385 -4.56 27.56 -27.50
C GLN A 385 -5.77 27.16 -26.67
N THR A 386 -6.91 26.96 -27.34
CA THR A 386 -8.13 26.43 -26.71
C THR A 386 -8.37 25.00 -27.17
N TYR A 387 -8.60 24.13 -26.19
CA TYR A 387 -8.82 22.71 -26.39
C TYR A 387 -10.25 22.34 -26.04
N SER A 388 -10.84 21.46 -26.86
CA SER A 388 -12.17 20.91 -26.60
C SER A 388 -12.05 19.79 -25.57
N LEU A 389 -12.55 20.01 -24.36
CA LEU A 389 -12.48 19.07 -23.26
C LEU A 389 -13.69 19.22 -22.35
N ALA A 390 -14.54 18.19 -22.34
CA ALA A 390 -15.76 18.17 -21.54
C ALA A 390 -15.43 17.82 -20.08
N LEU A 391 -15.65 18.77 -19.19
CA LEU A 391 -15.37 18.66 -17.76
C LEU A 391 -16.60 19.05 -16.95
N SER A 392 -16.89 18.29 -15.89
CA SER A 392 -17.95 18.63 -14.94
C SER A 392 -17.41 18.77 -13.52
N ALA A 393 -17.91 19.75 -12.79
CA ALA A 393 -17.57 19.92 -11.39
C ALA A 393 -18.20 18.80 -10.55
N VAL A 394 -17.40 18.27 -9.63
CA VAL A 394 -17.79 17.23 -8.70
C VAL A 394 -17.52 17.65 -7.27
N ASP A 395 -18.36 17.17 -6.37
CA ASP A 395 -18.16 17.28 -4.93
C ASP A 395 -16.85 16.57 -4.55
N ALA A 396 -15.93 17.28 -3.90
CA ALA A 396 -14.61 16.76 -3.53
C ALA A 396 -14.64 15.69 -2.40
N SER A 397 -15.76 15.58 -1.69
CA SER A 397 -15.99 14.59 -0.63
C SER A 397 -16.67 13.34 -1.16
N THR A 398 -17.63 13.48 -2.07
CA THR A 398 -18.45 12.35 -2.58
C THR A 398 -18.08 11.89 -3.98
N GLY A 399 -17.39 12.72 -4.76
CA GLY A 399 -17.00 12.46 -6.15
C GLY A 399 -18.16 12.42 -7.14
N ARG A 400 -19.38 12.78 -6.70
CA ARG A 400 -20.62 12.86 -7.50
C ARG A 400 -20.71 14.21 -8.20
N LEU A 401 -21.43 14.24 -9.32
CA LEU A 401 -21.70 15.48 -10.07
C LEU A 401 -22.48 16.48 -9.22
N GLY A 402 -22.13 17.75 -9.41
CA GLY A 402 -22.77 18.89 -8.75
C GLY A 402 -22.16 19.23 -7.39
N ILE A 403 -22.27 20.51 -7.02
CA ILE A 403 -21.75 21.08 -5.79
C ILE A 403 -22.92 21.51 -4.90
N GLN A 404 -22.80 21.33 -3.59
CA GLN A 404 -23.86 21.70 -2.66
C GLN A 404 -24.05 23.22 -2.62
N LEU A 405 -25.29 23.69 -2.78
CA LEU A 405 -25.66 25.11 -2.73
C LEU A 405 -25.32 25.75 -1.37
N SER A 406 -25.33 24.99 -0.27
CA SER A 406 -24.87 25.48 1.04
C SER A 406 -23.39 25.86 1.04
N ASP A 407 -22.56 25.19 0.24
CA ASP A 407 -21.13 25.48 0.13
C ASP A 407 -20.88 26.75 -0.69
N LEU A 408 -21.84 27.12 -1.55
CA LEU A 408 -21.82 28.35 -2.33
C LEU A 408 -22.07 29.60 -1.47
N SER A 409 -22.72 29.46 -0.31
CA SER A 409 -22.90 30.59 0.62
C SER A 409 -21.57 31.13 1.18
N GLN A 410 -20.48 30.38 0.99
CA GLN A 410 -19.12 30.73 1.38
C GLN A 410 -18.21 31.08 0.20
N ILE A 411 -18.76 31.42 -0.99
CA ILE A 411 -17.94 31.79 -2.15
C ILE A 411 -17.07 33.00 -1.80
N LYS A 412 -15.79 32.72 -1.60
CA LYS A 412 -14.71 33.70 -1.55
C LYS A 412 -13.87 33.52 -2.81
N SER A 413 -13.32 34.61 -3.35
CA SER A 413 -12.29 34.53 -4.38
C SER A 413 -11.21 33.55 -3.91
N GLY A 414 -10.93 32.51 -4.71
CA GLY A 414 -10.01 31.45 -4.32
C GLY A 414 -10.64 30.10 -3.96
N TRP A 415 -11.95 29.92 -4.08
CA TRP A 415 -12.60 28.61 -3.89
C TRP A 415 -12.07 27.56 -4.89
N ILE A 416 -11.79 26.33 -4.44
CA ILE A 416 -11.19 25.29 -5.29
C ILE A 416 -12.18 24.16 -5.51
N LEU A 417 -12.49 23.88 -6.77
CA LEU A 417 -13.36 22.79 -7.20
C LEU A 417 -12.56 21.66 -7.87
N THR A 418 -13.14 20.47 -7.82
CA THR A 418 -12.63 19.29 -8.55
C THR A 418 -13.47 19.09 -9.80
N TRP A 419 -12.84 18.82 -10.93
CA TRP A 419 -13.43 18.75 -12.28
C TRP A 419 -13.06 17.44 -12.93
N LYS A 420 -14.04 16.64 -13.36
CA LYS A 420 -13.77 15.36 -14.03
C LYS A 420 -14.09 15.44 -15.51
N SER A 421 -13.31 14.73 -16.34
CA SER A 421 -13.76 14.40 -17.69
C SER A 421 -15.02 13.57 -17.60
N LEU A 422 -16.03 13.93 -18.39
CA LEU A 422 -17.19 13.08 -18.62
C LEU A 422 -16.81 11.88 -19.49
#